data_AF-A0A6J2LAN4-F1
#
_entry.id   AF-A0A6J2LAN4-F1
#
_cell.length_a   1.000
_cell.length_b   1.000
_cell.length_c   1.000
_cell.angle_alpha   90.00
_cell.angle_beta   90.00
_cell.angle_gamma   90.00
#
_symmetry.space_group_name_H-M   'P 1'
#
loop_
_entity.id
_entity.type
_entity.pdbx_description
1 polymer ?
#
loop_
_entity_poly.entity_id
_entity_poly.type
_entity_poly.pdbx_seq_one_letter_code
_entity_poly.pdbx_strand_id
1 'polypeptide(L)'
;MAALGRQVLEWHRLVPLPWACVAAQTPRLGERRRAPALLLCKLATASSGGGLGGLPRVESGKHVQEPECKTSLTWCPPEKQRAPVGGASVEQEEAFSSLLDMGFSGVHAQELLSIQPGTHPRQLLDIVSELILLGVNPEPAYEALRKSPQLLRLPVVHVKKRAAHLRKLGLGEGKLKKVLHCCPEVLTMRHRDLDGVVRVLREKCLFTAQQVTEILHRCPHVLRADPGELEYKFQYAYFRMGVKHVDVVRTDFLQYPITKTRQRHTFLERLGRYQTPDKKGQTQVPNPLLKDILRVSEAEFLARTACSSAEEFEVFKKLLAREEEEEAEAESPVPGDESPSDEDEDWEEEEEL
;
A
#
# COMPACT_ATOMS: atom_id res chain seq x y z
N MET A 1 48.00 13.71 -38.02
CA MET A 1 46.81 12.84 -38.20
C MET A 1 46.09 12.76 -36.86
N ALA A 2 44.82 13.15 -36.86
CA ALA A 2 44.09 13.68 -35.71
C ALA A 2 43.69 12.63 -34.66
N ALA A 3 43.76 13.05 -33.40
CA ALA A 3 43.16 12.40 -32.24
C ALA A 3 41.64 12.66 -32.23
N LEU A 4 40.84 11.60 -32.12
CA LEU A 4 39.40 11.69 -31.88
C LEU A 4 39.13 11.33 -30.42
N GLY A 5 39.10 12.36 -29.57
CA GLY A 5 38.60 12.28 -28.21
C GLY A 5 37.11 11.94 -28.25
N ARG A 6 36.73 10.87 -27.54
CA ARG A 6 35.33 10.54 -27.29
C ARG A 6 34.80 11.50 -26.23
N GLN A 7 33.94 12.42 -26.63
CA GLN A 7 33.16 13.25 -25.72
C GLN A 7 32.21 12.34 -24.93
N VAL A 8 32.42 12.28 -23.62
CA VAL A 8 31.43 11.80 -22.65
C VAL A 8 30.40 12.92 -22.53
N LEU A 9 29.18 12.67 -22.99
CA LEU A 9 28.08 13.61 -22.81
C LEU A 9 27.70 13.59 -21.33
N GLU A 10 27.99 14.68 -20.60
CA GLU A 10 27.48 14.93 -19.26
C GLU A 10 25.95 14.97 -19.29
N TRP A 11 25.31 13.97 -18.67
CA TRP A 11 23.86 13.98 -18.41
C TRP A 11 23.53 14.48 -16.99
N HIS A 12 24.51 14.98 -16.25
CA HIS A 12 24.41 15.38 -14.85
C HIS A 12 24.00 16.86 -14.70
N ARG A 13 22.92 17.28 -15.37
CA ARG A 13 22.26 18.57 -15.12
C ARG A 13 20.78 18.46 -15.48
N LEU A 14 19.98 17.94 -14.55
CA LEU A 14 18.52 18.09 -14.63
C LEU A 14 18.06 18.89 -13.42
N VAL A 15 18.06 20.22 -13.62
CA VAL A 15 17.30 21.17 -12.81
C VAL A 15 15.81 20.79 -12.90
N PRO A 16 15.05 20.81 -11.79
CA PRO A 16 13.59 20.72 -11.86
C PRO A 16 13.04 22.02 -12.46
N LEU A 17 12.86 22.07 -13.78
CA LEU A 17 12.17 23.18 -14.43
C LEU A 17 10.65 23.03 -14.23
N PRO A 18 9.92 24.08 -13.82
CA PRO A 18 8.47 24.06 -13.72
C PRO A 18 7.88 24.23 -15.12
N TRP A 19 7.31 23.18 -15.70
CA TRP A 19 6.67 23.30 -17.02
C TRP A 19 5.16 23.49 -16.93
N ALA A 20 4.71 24.58 -17.56
CA ALA A 20 3.33 24.98 -17.78
C ALA A 20 2.61 24.06 -18.79
N CYS A 21 1.41 23.61 -18.44
CA CYS A 21 0.60 22.70 -19.25
C CYS A 21 0.42 23.18 -20.71
N VAL A 22 0.98 22.44 -21.66
CA VAL A 22 0.56 22.52 -23.07
C VAL A 22 -0.43 21.40 -23.33
N ALA A 23 -1.72 21.77 -23.39
CA ALA A 23 -2.79 20.89 -23.82
C ALA A 23 -2.68 20.64 -25.34
N ALA A 24 -2.40 19.41 -25.74
CA ALA A 24 -2.50 18.97 -27.13
C ALA A 24 -3.66 17.99 -27.29
N GLN A 25 -4.57 18.34 -28.19
CA GLN A 25 -5.83 17.69 -28.51
C GLN A 25 -5.60 16.33 -29.18
N THR A 26 -6.48 15.36 -28.88
CA THR A 26 -6.48 14.01 -29.47
C THR A 26 -7.26 13.99 -30.79
N PRO A 27 -6.76 13.33 -31.86
CA PRO A 27 -7.60 12.90 -32.96
C PRO A 27 -8.19 11.52 -32.66
N ARG A 28 -9.53 11.44 -32.70
CA ARG A 28 -10.29 10.20 -32.65
C ARG A 28 -10.20 9.44 -33.98
N LEU A 29 -9.80 8.18 -33.92
CA LEU A 29 -10.06 7.15 -34.92
C LEU A 29 -9.88 5.81 -34.17
N GLY A 30 -10.88 4.97 -33.90
CA GLY A 30 -12.05 4.65 -34.67
C GLY A 30 -11.79 3.35 -35.44
N GLU A 31 -11.66 2.20 -34.74
CA GLU A 31 -11.94 0.91 -35.39
C GLU A 31 -12.17 -0.26 -34.41
N ARG A 32 -13.07 -1.13 -34.86
CA ARG A 32 -13.87 -2.11 -34.15
C ARG A 32 -13.53 -3.48 -34.71
N ARG A 33 -13.10 -4.46 -33.90
CA ARG A 33 -13.17 -5.91 -34.21
C ARG A 33 -12.89 -6.71 -32.94
N ARG A 34 -13.94 -7.31 -32.34
CA ARG A 34 -14.37 -8.73 -32.42
C ARG A 34 -13.42 -9.71 -31.72
N ALA A 35 -13.91 -10.23 -30.60
CA ALA A 35 -13.45 -11.42 -29.90
C ALA A 35 -13.75 -12.71 -30.68
N PRO A 36 -13.07 -13.81 -30.33
CA PRO A 36 -13.73 -15.10 -30.21
C PRO A 36 -13.53 -15.73 -28.81
N ALA A 37 -14.60 -16.36 -28.34
CA ALA A 37 -14.64 -17.26 -27.18
C ALA A 37 -14.18 -18.68 -27.57
N LEU A 38 -14.25 -19.60 -26.59
CA LEU A 38 -14.09 -21.07 -26.59
C LEU A 38 -12.77 -21.50 -25.89
N LEU A 39 -12.71 -22.44 -24.91
CA LEU A 39 -13.66 -23.43 -24.39
C LEU A 39 -13.26 -23.85 -22.96
N LEU A 40 -14.27 -24.15 -22.14
CA LEU A 40 -14.18 -24.92 -20.90
C LEU A 40 -13.79 -26.38 -21.21
N CYS A 41 -12.87 -26.96 -20.45
CA CYS A 41 -12.78 -28.41 -20.26
C CYS A 41 -12.80 -28.75 -18.77
N LYS A 42 -13.93 -29.34 -18.35
CA LYS A 42 -14.06 -30.15 -17.13
C LYS A 42 -13.50 -31.55 -17.42
N LEU A 43 -12.84 -32.17 -16.46
CA LEU A 43 -12.67 -33.62 -16.40
C LEU A 43 -12.86 -34.10 -14.96
N ALA A 44 -13.67 -35.14 -14.81
CA ALA A 44 -13.88 -35.94 -13.60
C ALA A 44 -14.00 -37.42 -13.97
N THR A 45 -13.66 -38.29 -13.00
CA THR A 45 -13.79 -39.76 -12.91
C THR A 45 -12.69 -40.58 -13.64
N ALA A 46 -12.17 -41.71 -13.14
CA ALA A 46 -12.71 -42.82 -12.34
C ALA A 46 -11.57 -43.50 -11.49
N SER A 47 -11.76 -43.99 -10.25
CA SER A 47 -12.32 -45.27 -9.75
C SER A 47 -11.44 -46.54 -9.88
N SER A 48 -10.96 -47.07 -8.75
CA SER A 48 -11.13 -48.46 -8.24
C SER A 48 -10.57 -48.51 -6.80
N GLY A 49 -11.32 -48.93 -5.77
CA GLY A 49 -11.54 -50.32 -5.32
C GLY A 49 -10.62 -50.59 -4.11
N GLY A 50 -10.98 -51.13 -2.95
CA GLY A 50 -12.17 -51.74 -2.35
C GLY A 50 -11.66 -52.45 -1.06
N GLY A 51 -12.47 -52.60 -0.02
CA GLY A 51 -12.05 -53.37 1.17
C GLY A 51 -12.92 -53.17 2.41
N LEU A 52 -13.93 -54.03 2.57
CA LEU A 52 -14.83 -54.16 3.71
C LEU A 52 -14.19 -54.88 4.91
N GLY A 53 -14.62 -54.49 6.10
CA GLY A 53 -14.57 -55.27 7.36
C GLY A 53 -14.95 -54.31 8.50
N GLY A 54 -16.02 -54.47 9.29
CA GLY A 54 -16.71 -55.67 9.77
C GLY A 54 -16.72 -55.56 11.30
N LEU A 55 -17.88 -55.23 11.88
CA LEU A 55 -18.13 -55.16 13.34
C LEU A 55 -17.88 -56.51 14.04
N PRO A 56 -17.80 -56.53 15.38
CA PRO A 56 -18.97 -57.02 16.11
C PRO A 56 -19.31 -56.31 17.44
N ARG A 57 -20.57 -56.52 17.82
CA ARG A 57 -21.34 -56.16 19.03
C ARG A 57 -21.33 -57.32 20.02
N VAL A 58 -21.22 -57.07 21.34
CA VAL A 58 -21.79 -57.86 22.48
C VAL A 58 -21.82 -56.92 23.72
N GLU A 59 -22.97 -56.43 24.20
CA GLU A 59 -23.78 -56.90 25.37
C GLU A 59 -23.01 -57.10 26.70
N SER A 60 -23.33 -56.38 27.78
CA SER A 60 -24.14 -56.82 28.96
C SER A 60 -23.86 -55.79 30.09
N GLY A 61 -24.69 -55.46 31.09
CA GLY A 61 -25.94 -55.95 31.64
C GLY A 61 -26.39 -55.05 32.81
N LYS A 62 -27.55 -55.37 33.38
CA LYS A 62 -28.39 -54.70 34.41
C LYS A 62 -27.63 -54.50 35.76
N HIS A 63 -28.03 -53.74 36.79
CA HIS A 63 -29.33 -53.57 37.46
C HIS A 63 -29.15 -52.58 38.65
N VAL A 64 -30.09 -51.63 38.85
CA VAL A 64 -30.79 -51.25 40.11
C VAL A 64 -29.99 -50.96 41.41
N GLN A 65 -30.21 -49.78 42.04
CA GLN A 65 -31.15 -49.55 43.17
C GLN A 65 -30.96 -48.13 43.76
N GLU A 66 -32.07 -47.40 44.00
CA GLU A 66 -32.12 -46.24 44.90
C GLU A 66 -31.98 -46.67 46.37
N PRO A 67 -31.78 -45.73 47.33
CA PRO A 67 -32.95 -45.13 47.99
C PRO A 67 -32.82 -43.63 48.34
N GLU A 68 -34.00 -43.05 48.55
CA GLU A 68 -34.32 -41.69 48.99
C GLU A 68 -33.83 -41.35 50.42
N CYS A 69 -33.59 -40.06 50.72
CA CYS A 69 -34.33 -39.30 51.75
C CYS A 69 -33.76 -37.89 52.04
N LYS A 70 -34.65 -36.89 51.88
CA LYS A 70 -34.92 -35.70 52.71
C LYS A 70 -33.81 -35.15 53.63
N THR A 71 -33.47 -33.85 53.49
CA THR A 71 -33.84 -32.81 54.49
C THR A 71 -33.66 -31.40 53.91
N SER A 72 -34.67 -30.57 54.13
CA SER A 72 -34.73 -29.13 53.88
C SER A 72 -34.01 -28.33 54.97
N LEU A 73 -33.28 -27.27 54.60
CA LEU A 73 -32.99 -26.16 55.51
C LEU A 73 -32.98 -24.83 54.73
N THR A 74 -33.80 -23.93 55.25
CA THR A 74 -34.24 -22.63 54.74
C THR A 74 -33.19 -21.55 55.00
N TRP A 75 -33.04 -20.59 54.07
CA TRP A 75 -32.80 -19.19 54.45
C TRP A 75 -33.36 -18.24 53.39
N CYS A 76 -34.15 -17.28 53.84
CA CYS A 76 -34.77 -16.20 53.05
C CYS A 76 -33.89 -14.93 53.02
N PRO A 77 -34.16 -13.96 52.12
CA PRO A 77 -33.14 -13.19 51.39
C PRO A 77 -32.75 -11.85 52.04
N PRO A 78 -31.71 -11.16 51.54
CA PRO A 78 -31.65 -9.71 51.59
C PRO A 78 -32.24 -9.10 50.31
N GLU A 79 -33.27 -8.28 50.50
CA GLU A 79 -33.82 -7.37 49.50
C GLU A 79 -32.81 -6.26 49.13
N LYS A 80 -32.86 -5.89 47.85
CA LYS A 80 -32.45 -4.60 47.25
C LYS A 80 -30.97 -4.20 47.32
N GLN A 81 -30.30 -4.38 46.17
CA GLN A 81 -29.93 -3.25 45.31
C GLN A 81 -30.09 -3.68 43.84
N ARG A 82 -31.08 -3.13 43.14
CA ARG A 82 -31.18 -3.23 41.67
C ARG A 82 -30.09 -2.32 41.09
N ALA A 83 -28.93 -2.88 40.82
CA ALA A 83 -28.03 -2.34 39.81
C ALA A 83 -28.59 -2.69 38.41
N PRO A 84 -28.38 -1.87 37.37
CA PRO A 84 -28.81 -2.18 36.02
C PRO A 84 -27.85 -3.22 35.42
N VAL A 85 -27.87 -4.45 35.91
CA VAL A 85 -26.89 -5.49 35.54
C VAL A 85 -27.31 -6.30 34.31
N GLY A 86 -28.56 -6.16 33.84
CA GLY A 86 -29.07 -6.94 32.71
C GLY A 86 -28.85 -6.34 31.31
N GLY A 87 -28.66 -5.02 31.18
CA GLY A 87 -28.60 -4.36 29.87
C GLY A 87 -27.26 -4.57 29.15
N ALA A 88 -26.15 -4.37 29.87
CA ALA A 88 -24.80 -4.44 29.29
C ALA A 88 -24.42 -5.85 28.82
N SER A 89 -24.89 -6.89 29.50
CA SER A 89 -24.65 -8.29 29.10
C SER A 89 -25.44 -8.67 27.84
N VAL A 90 -26.69 -8.20 27.72
CA VAL A 90 -27.55 -8.48 26.56
C VAL A 90 -27.03 -7.76 25.31
N GLU A 91 -26.66 -6.49 25.43
CA GLU A 91 -26.07 -5.73 24.31
C GLU A 91 -24.77 -6.35 23.80
N GLN A 92 -23.97 -6.93 24.69
CA GLN A 92 -22.73 -7.60 24.33
C GLN A 92 -22.98 -8.94 23.62
N GLU A 93 -24.02 -9.68 24.00
CA GLU A 93 -24.44 -10.94 23.36
C GLU A 93 -25.07 -10.69 21.97
N GLU A 94 -25.87 -9.63 21.82
CA GLU A 94 -26.38 -9.16 20.53
C GLU A 94 -25.25 -8.73 19.59
N ALA A 95 -24.25 -8.02 20.11
CA ALA A 95 -23.08 -7.62 19.33
C ALA A 95 -22.22 -8.82 18.92
N PHE A 96 -22.03 -9.79 19.81
CA PHE A 96 -21.35 -11.04 19.49
C PHE A 96 -22.07 -11.79 18.35
N SER A 97 -23.40 -11.93 18.43
CA SER A 97 -24.22 -12.56 17.39
C SER A 97 -24.12 -11.80 16.06
N SER A 98 -24.17 -10.47 16.09
CA SER A 98 -24.02 -9.63 14.89
C SER A 98 -22.65 -9.80 14.22
N LEU A 99 -21.58 -9.97 14.99
CA LEU A 99 -20.24 -10.24 14.44
C LEU A 99 -20.18 -11.63 13.79
N LEU A 100 -20.82 -12.64 14.37
CA LEU A 100 -20.93 -13.96 13.73
C LEU A 100 -21.69 -13.88 12.40
N ASP A 101 -22.79 -13.12 12.35
CA ASP A 101 -23.58 -12.92 11.13
C ASP A 101 -22.80 -12.18 10.03
N MET A 102 -21.86 -11.30 10.42
CA MET A 102 -20.92 -10.66 9.50
C MET A 102 -19.81 -11.61 9.02
N GLY A 103 -19.73 -12.83 9.55
CA GLY A 103 -18.77 -13.87 9.15
C GLY A 103 -17.50 -13.93 10.00
N PHE A 104 -17.45 -13.28 11.17
CA PHE A 104 -16.33 -13.44 12.10
C PHE A 104 -16.39 -14.80 12.81
N SER A 105 -15.24 -15.36 13.16
CA SER A 105 -15.19 -16.54 14.03
C SER A 105 -15.56 -16.15 15.47
N GLY A 106 -16.06 -17.10 16.27
CA GLY A 106 -16.38 -16.84 17.68
C GLY A 106 -15.18 -16.32 18.48
N VAL A 107 -13.97 -16.80 18.18
CA VAL A 107 -12.72 -16.32 18.78
C VAL A 107 -12.49 -14.85 18.42
N HIS A 108 -12.53 -14.50 17.13
CA HIS A 108 -12.32 -13.11 16.70
C HIS A 108 -13.41 -12.17 17.21
N ALA A 109 -14.67 -12.63 17.27
CA ALA A 109 -15.77 -11.84 17.81
C ALA A 109 -15.57 -11.52 19.30
N GLN A 110 -15.17 -12.51 20.10
CA GLN A 110 -14.86 -12.32 21.52
C GLN A 110 -13.65 -11.41 21.73
N GLU A 111 -12.60 -11.59 20.92
CA GLU A 111 -11.43 -10.73 20.95
C GLU A 111 -11.78 -9.30 20.56
N LEU A 112 -12.54 -9.07 19.48
CA LEU A 112 -13.00 -7.73 19.07
C LEU A 112 -13.68 -6.97 20.21
N LEU A 113 -14.61 -7.62 20.90
CA LEU A 113 -15.33 -7.02 22.03
C LEU A 113 -14.41 -6.67 23.22
N SER A 114 -13.22 -7.28 23.29
CA SER A 114 -12.22 -7.05 24.34
C SER A 114 -10.99 -6.25 23.88
N ILE A 115 -10.85 -5.94 22.58
CA ILE A 115 -9.68 -5.23 22.00
C ILE A 115 -9.43 -3.87 22.68
N GLN A 116 -10.50 -3.15 23.02
CA GLN A 116 -10.37 -1.82 23.62
C GLN A 116 -11.38 -1.62 24.75
N PRO A 117 -10.93 -1.70 26.02
CA PRO A 117 -11.76 -1.44 27.18
C PRO A 117 -12.44 -0.08 27.09
N GLY A 118 -13.75 -0.05 27.30
CA GLY A 118 -14.57 1.18 27.28
C GLY A 118 -15.20 1.53 25.91
N THR A 119 -14.96 0.75 24.85
CA THR A 119 -15.69 0.93 23.58
C THR A 119 -17.10 0.36 23.72
N HIS A 120 -18.12 1.16 23.41
CA HIS A 120 -19.50 0.68 23.41
C HIS A 120 -19.70 -0.40 22.32
N PRO A 121 -20.36 -1.55 22.61
CA PRO A 121 -20.55 -2.62 21.61
C PRO A 121 -21.16 -2.12 20.29
N ARG A 122 -22.16 -1.23 20.37
CA ARG A 122 -22.76 -0.57 19.20
C ARG A 122 -21.76 0.20 18.33
N GLN A 123 -20.87 0.97 18.95
CA GLN A 123 -19.85 1.74 18.24
C GLN A 123 -18.88 0.82 17.48
N LEU A 124 -18.49 -0.30 18.10
CA LEU A 124 -17.68 -1.32 17.46
C LEU A 124 -18.39 -1.92 16.23
N LEU A 125 -19.66 -2.31 16.38
CA LEU A 125 -20.46 -2.86 15.29
C LEU A 125 -20.60 -1.88 14.13
N ASP A 126 -20.86 -0.61 14.43
CA ASP A 126 -21.01 0.42 13.40
C ASP A 126 -19.68 0.60 12.61
N ILE A 127 -18.53 0.61 13.28
CA ILE A 127 -17.22 0.69 12.61
C ILE A 127 -16.93 -0.58 11.79
N VAL A 128 -17.13 -1.76 12.38
CA VAL A 128 -16.93 -3.04 11.69
C VAL A 128 -17.80 -3.11 10.44
N SER A 129 -19.08 -2.74 10.56
CA SER A 129 -20.03 -2.69 9.43
C SER A 129 -19.50 -1.81 8.29
N GLU A 130 -18.95 -0.63 8.59
CA GLU A 130 -18.37 0.25 7.56
C GLU A 130 -17.15 -0.38 6.85
N LEU A 131 -16.30 -1.13 7.59
CA LEU A 131 -15.18 -1.85 6.99
C LEU A 131 -15.67 -3.00 6.08
N ILE A 132 -16.68 -3.75 6.51
CA ILE A 132 -17.28 -4.81 5.69
C ILE A 132 -17.93 -4.21 4.42
N LEU A 133 -18.63 -3.07 4.54
CA LEU A 133 -19.22 -2.34 3.39
C LEU A 133 -18.19 -1.73 2.43
N LEU A 134 -16.93 -1.62 2.85
CA LEU A 134 -15.80 -1.30 1.96
C LEU A 134 -15.25 -2.53 1.23
N GLY A 135 -15.81 -3.72 1.49
CA GLY A 135 -15.37 -4.99 0.95
C GLY A 135 -14.17 -5.58 1.68
N VAL A 136 -13.90 -5.16 2.92
CA VAL A 136 -12.87 -5.78 3.75
C VAL A 136 -13.47 -7.05 4.34
N ASN A 137 -12.81 -8.19 4.15
CA ASN A 137 -13.27 -9.45 4.75
C ASN A 137 -13.14 -9.41 6.29
N PRO A 138 -13.88 -10.25 7.03
CA PRO A 138 -13.84 -10.29 8.50
C PRO A 138 -12.44 -10.44 9.09
N GLU A 139 -11.62 -11.39 8.63
CA GLU A 139 -10.29 -11.61 9.21
C GLU A 139 -9.33 -10.42 9.00
N PRO A 140 -9.22 -9.83 7.79
CA PRO A 140 -8.48 -8.58 7.62
C PRO A 140 -9.01 -7.39 8.43
N ALA A 141 -10.33 -7.28 8.61
CA ALA A 141 -10.93 -6.22 9.41
C ALA A 141 -10.54 -6.38 10.89
N TYR A 142 -10.64 -7.61 11.42
CA TYR A 142 -10.17 -7.97 12.75
C TYR A 142 -8.67 -7.64 12.92
N GLU A 143 -7.81 -8.08 12.00
CA GLU A 143 -6.36 -7.83 12.08
C GLU A 143 -6.02 -6.33 12.07
N ALA A 144 -6.71 -5.54 11.24
CA ALA A 144 -6.53 -4.10 11.19
C ALA A 144 -6.95 -3.42 12.49
N LEU A 145 -8.10 -3.79 13.05
CA LEU A 145 -8.60 -3.25 14.32
C LEU A 145 -7.74 -3.69 15.52
N ARG A 146 -7.22 -4.92 15.52
CA ARG A 146 -6.29 -5.41 16.55
C ARG A 146 -4.97 -4.65 16.52
N LYS A 147 -4.40 -4.42 15.33
CA LYS A 147 -3.16 -3.64 15.17
C LYS A 147 -3.36 -2.14 15.42
N SER A 148 -4.58 -1.64 15.31
CA SER A 148 -4.90 -0.23 15.45
C SER A 148 -6.22 -0.02 16.21
N PRO A 149 -6.25 -0.34 17.52
CA PRO A 149 -7.46 -0.25 18.34
C PRO A 149 -8.00 1.18 18.45
N GLN A 150 -7.16 2.19 18.25
CA GLN A 150 -7.57 3.60 18.20
C GLN A 150 -8.62 3.91 17.12
N LEU A 151 -8.73 3.06 16.08
CA LEU A 151 -9.77 3.19 15.06
C LEU A 151 -11.18 3.08 15.66
N LEU A 152 -11.36 2.30 16.73
CA LEU A 152 -12.65 2.12 17.41
C LEU A 152 -13.15 3.40 18.11
N ARG A 153 -12.27 4.36 18.37
CA ARG A 153 -12.61 5.66 18.97
C ARG A 153 -13.09 6.70 17.96
N LEU A 154 -13.01 6.40 16.67
CA LEU A 154 -13.38 7.36 15.63
C LEU A 154 -14.89 7.53 15.56
N PRO A 155 -15.42 8.76 15.46
CA PRO A 155 -16.83 8.95 15.17
C PRO A 155 -17.22 8.22 13.89
N VAL A 156 -18.31 7.44 13.92
CA VAL A 156 -18.78 6.62 12.78
C VAL A 156 -18.95 7.47 11.52
N VAL A 157 -19.39 8.72 11.67
CA VAL A 157 -19.53 9.69 10.56
C VAL A 157 -18.20 9.96 9.86
N HIS A 158 -17.08 10.03 10.60
CA HIS A 158 -15.75 10.21 10.01
C HIS A 158 -15.31 8.96 9.24
N VAL A 159 -15.57 7.77 9.80
CA VAL A 159 -15.28 6.50 9.13
C VAL A 159 -16.08 6.39 7.84
N LYS A 160 -17.38 6.71 7.85
CA LYS A 160 -18.25 6.78 6.66
C LYS A 160 -17.74 7.75 5.59
N LYS A 161 -17.38 8.97 5.98
CA LYS A 161 -16.85 9.97 5.05
C LYS A 161 -15.53 9.52 4.43
N ARG A 162 -14.65 8.95 5.24
CA ARG A 162 -13.36 8.39 4.79
C ARG A 162 -13.57 7.19 3.87
N ALA A 163 -14.46 6.28 4.22
CA ALA A 163 -14.87 5.13 3.41
C ALA A 163 -15.35 5.57 2.03
N ALA A 164 -16.26 6.55 1.98
CA ALA A 164 -16.76 7.10 0.72
C ALA A 164 -15.64 7.70 -0.13
N HIS A 165 -14.70 8.41 0.49
CA HIS A 165 -13.54 8.97 -0.20
C HIS A 165 -12.61 7.87 -0.76
N LEU A 166 -12.30 6.83 0.01
CA LEU A 166 -11.49 5.69 -0.45
C LEU A 166 -12.16 4.94 -1.61
N ARG A 167 -13.49 4.80 -1.57
CA ARG A 167 -14.26 4.24 -2.69
C ARG A 167 -14.13 5.07 -3.96
N LYS A 168 -14.15 6.41 -3.86
CA LYS A 168 -13.90 7.31 -5.00
C LYS A 168 -12.49 7.16 -5.59
N LEU A 169 -11.51 6.76 -4.77
CA LEU A 169 -10.16 6.44 -5.23
C LEU A 169 -10.02 5.02 -5.81
N GLY A 170 -11.13 4.27 -5.89
CA GLY A 170 -11.15 2.89 -6.39
C GLY A 170 -10.65 1.85 -5.38
N LEU A 171 -10.48 2.23 -4.10
CA LEU A 171 -10.06 1.33 -3.01
C LEU A 171 -11.25 0.64 -2.33
N GLY A 172 -12.28 0.27 -3.09
CA GLY A 172 -13.38 -0.58 -2.63
C GLY A 172 -13.15 -2.05 -3.00
N GLU A 173 -14.20 -2.86 -2.84
CA GLU A 173 -14.32 -4.21 -3.43
C GLU A 173 -13.12 -5.14 -3.11
N GLY A 174 -12.62 -5.09 -1.87
CA GLY A 174 -11.53 -5.96 -1.41
C GLY A 174 -10.12 -5.45 -1.64
N LYS A 175 -9.92 -4.37 -2.42
CA LYS A 175 -8.60 -3.75 -2.61
C LYS A 175 -8.07 -3.07 -1.34
N LEU A 176 -8.91 -2.86 -0.34
CA LEU A 176 -8.53 -2.19 0.90
C LEU A 176 -7.81 -3.12 1.89
N LYS A 177 -7.89 -4.45 1.73
CA LYS A 177 -7.25 -5.44 2.62
C LYS A 177 -5.75 -5.18 2.82
N LYS A 178 -5.00 -5.06 1.73
CA LYS A 178 -3.54 -4.83 1.79
C LYS A 178 -3.22 -3.43 2.35
N VAL A 179 -4.05 -2.44 2.00
CA VAL A 179 -3.88 -1.06 2.48
C VAL A 179 -4.03 -0.99 3.99
N LEU A 180 -5.09 -1.57 4.58
CA LEU A 180 -5.28 -1.55 6.04
C LEU A 180 -4.23 -2.36 6.79
N HIS A 181 -3.73 -3.44 6.19
CA HIS A 181 -2.66 -4.22 6.79
C HIS A 181 -1.34 -3.44 6.88
N CYS A 182 -0.98 -2.70 5.83
CA CYS A 182 0.30 -1.97 5.75
C CYS A 182 0.22 -0.52 6.25
N CYS A 183 -0.95 0.11 6.11
CA CYS A 183 -1.25 1.52 6.41
C CYS A 183 -2.67 1.69 6.97
N PRO A 184 -2.93 1.24 8.21
CA PRO A 184 -4.22 1.45 8.87
C PRO A 184 -4.53 2.93 9.10
N GLU A 185 -3.51 3.78 9.15
CA GLU A 185 -3.65 5.24 9.29
C GLU A 185 -4.33 5.87 8.07
N VAL A 186 -4.53 5.14 6.97
CA VAL A 186 -5.37 5.60 5.85
C VAL A 186 -6.77 6.05 6.32
N LEU A 187 -7.25 5.48 7.42
CA LEU A 187 -8.54 5.83 8.01
C LEU A 187 -8.48 7.13 8.84
N THR A 188 -7.31 7.52 9.35
CA THR A 188 -7.13 8.62 10.31
C THR A 188 -6.28 9.78 9.80
N MET A 189 -5.47 9.59 8.75
CA MET A 189 -4.61 10.63 8.17
C MET A 189 -5.41 11.82 7.69
N ARG A 190 -4.78 13.00 7.56
CA ARG A 190 -5.49 14.21 7.13
C ARG A 190 -5.91 14.06 5.67
N HIS A 191 -7.09 14.60 5.33
CA HIS A 191 -7.59 14.56 3.95
C HIS A 191 -6.62 15.21 2.96
N ARG A 192 -5.99 16.34 3.36
CA ARG A 192 -5.00 17.05 2.56
C ARG A 192 -3.77 16.22 2.22
N ASP A 193 -3.28 15.39 3.14
CA ASP A 193 -2.08 14.59 2.92
C ASP A 193 -2.36 13.50 1.87
N LEU A 194 -3.50 12.80 2.02
CA LEU A 194 -3.93 11.79 1.08
C LEU A 194 -4.18 12.38 -0.31
N ASP A 195 -4.90 13.50 -0.39
CA ASP A 195 -5.15 14.20 -1.66
C ASP A 195 -3.85 14.72 -2.28
N GLY A 196 -2.91 15.19 -1.46
CA GLY A 196 -1.61 15.65 -1.93
C GLY A 196 -0.84 14.57 -2.66
N VAL A 197 -0.80 13.35 -2.10
CA VAL A 197 -0.19 12.17 -2.74
C VAL A 197 -0.92 11.82 -4.04
N VAL A 198 -2.25 11.74 -4.01
CA VAL A 198 -3.05 11.44 -5.21
C VAL A 198 -2.84 12.48 -6.30
N ARG A 199 -2.75 13.76 -5.93
CA ARG A 199 -2.51 14.88 -6.84
C ARG A 199 -1.14 14.77 -7.49
N VAL A 200 -0.09 14.52 -6.72
CA VAL A 200 1.25 14.30 -7.30
C VAL A 200 1.24 13.14 -8.30
N LEU A 201 0.65 12.00 -7.92
CA LEU A 201 0.60 10.84 -8.83
C LEU A 201 -0.16 11.15 -10.14
N ARG A 202 -1.27 11.91 -10.07
CA ARG A 202 -2.09 12.22 -11.25
C ARG A 202 -1.54 13.36 -12.10
N GLU A 203 -1.21 14.47 -11.47
CA GLU A 203 -0.94 15.74 -12.15
C GLU A 203 0.54 15.89 -12.48
N LYS A 204 1.43 15.48 -11.57
CA LYS A 204 2.88 15.60 -11.78
C LYS A 204 3.47 14.35 -12.42
N CYS A 205 3.07 13.17 -11.95
CA CYS A 205 3.56 11.90 -12.50
C CYS A 205 2.72 11.36 -13.66
N LEU A 206 1.58 12.01 -13.98
CA LEU A 206 0.72 11.68 -15.13
C LEU A 206 0.17 10.24 -15.13
N PHE A 207 0.00 9.62 -13.96
CA PHE A 207 -0.69 8.33 -13.86
C PHE A 207 -2.19 8.47 -14.10
N THR A 208 -2.78 7.51 -14.82
CA THR A 208 -4.23 7.44 -14.97
C THR A 208 -4.92 7.14 -13.65
N ALA A 209 -6.23 7.42 -13.56
CA ALA A 209 -7.01 7.11 -12.36
C ALA A 209 -6.87 5.65 -11.91
N GLN A 210 -6.90 4.72 -12.87
CA GLN A 210 -6.75 3.30 -12.63
C GLN A 210 -5.35 2.95 -12.13
N GLN A 211 -4.30 3.53 -12.74
CA GLN A 211 -2.92 3.32 -12.30
C GLN A 211 -2.71 3.85 -10.87
N VAL A 212 -3.29 4.99 -10.53
CA VAL A 212 -3.24 5.51 -9.16
C VAL A 212 -3.93 4.56 -8.17
N THR A 213 -5.12 4.05 -8.49
CA THR A 213 -5.77 3.03 -7.66
C THR A 213 -4.88 1.80 -7.45
N GLU A 214 -4.24 1.30 -8.51
CA GLU A 214 -3.33 0.16 -8.42
C GLU A 214 -2.07 0.48 -7.60
N ILE A 215 -1.50 1.68 -7.73
CA ILE A 215 -0.37 2.14 -6.92
C ILE A 215 -0.75 2.18 -5.44
N LEU A 216 -1.89 2.78 -5.10
CA LEU A 216 -2.34 2.88 -3.70
C LEU A 216 -2.62 1.51 -3.09
N HIS A 217 -3.20 0.59 -3.87
CA HIS A 217 -3.45 -0.78 -3.45
C HIS A 217 -2.16 -1.58 -3.27
N ARG A 218 -1.25 -1.53 -4.25
CA ARG A 218 -0.06 -2.39 -4.31
C ARG A 218 1.09 -1.85 -3.48
N CYS A 219 1.19 -0.52 -3.35
CA CYS A 219 2.24 0.20 -2.63
C CYS A 219 1.67 1.14 -1.54
N PRO A 220 0.94 0.67 -0.51
CA PRO A 220 0.27 1.56 0.46
C PRO A 220 1.19 2.57 1.18
N HIS A 221 2.48 2.27 1.29
CA HIS A 221 3.49 3.14 1.90
C HIS A 221 3.63 4.50 1.20
N VAL A 222 3.24 4.64 -0.07
CA VAL A 222 3.28 5.92 -0.78
C VAL A 222 2.37 6.98 -0.13
N LEU A 223 1.35 6.55 0.62
CA LEU A 223 0.46 7.45 1.37
C LEU A 223 1.15 8.15 2.55
N ARG A 224 2.30 7.64 2.98
CA ARG A 224 3.13 8.22 4.05
C ARG A 224 4.36 8.97 3.51
N ALA A 225 4.62 8.87 2.21
CA ALA A 225 5.79 9.50 1.61
C ALA A 225 5.60 11.01 1.51
N ASP A 226 6.72 11.73 1.57
CA ASP A 226 6.72 13.14 1.20
C ASP A 226 6.32 13.28 -0.30
N PRO A 227 5.42 14.22 -0.66
CA PRO A 227 5.00 14.39 -2.04
C PRO A 227 6.15 14.73 -3.01
N GLY A 228 7.17 15.46 -2.56
CA GLY A 228 8.37 15.78 -3.35
C GLY A 228 9.27 14.56 -3.52
N GLU A 229 9.52 13.78 -2.46
CA GLU A 229 10.27 12.52 -2.56
C GLU A 229 9.59 11.53 -3.50
N LEU A 230 8.25 11.45 -3.46
CA LEU A 230 7.47 10.59 -4.34
C LEU A 230 7.59 11.00 -5.81
N GLU A 231 7.52 12.31 -6.08
CA GLU A 231 7.74 12.87 -7.41
C GLU A 231 9.15 12.55 -7.92
N TYR A 232 10.18 12.84 -7.12
CA TYR A 232 11.58 12.54 -7.46
C TYR A 232 11.79 11.05 -7.74
N LYS A 233 11.21 10.17 -6.94
CA LYS A 233 11.29 8.72 -7.13
C LYS A 233 10.68 8.27 -8.45
N PHE A 234 9.56 8.87 -8.84
CA PHE A 234 8.97 8.62 -10.16
C PHE A 234 9.85 9.17 -11.29
N GLN A 235 10.36 10.40 -11.16
CA GLN A 235 11.24 11.03 -12.15
C GLN A 235 12.51 10.19 -12.37
N TYR A 236 13.12 9.68 -11.30
CA TYR A 236 14.25 8.77 -11.40
C TYR A 236 13.89 7.51 -12.19
N ALA A 237 12.76 6.88 -11.90
CA ALA A 237 12.30 5.72 -12.66
C ALA A 237 12.10 6.05 -14.16
N TYR A 238 11.41 7.15 -14.43
CA TYR A 238 10.97 7.48 -15.78
C TYR A 238 12.10 8.05 -16.65
N PHE A 239 12.84 9.04 -16.16
CA PHE A 239 13.87 9.73 -16.91
C PHE A 239 15.25 9.08 -16.77
N ARG A 240 15.64 8.67 -15.56
CA ARG A 240 16.99 8.13 -15.33
C ARG A 240 17.10 6.65 -15.71
N MET A 241 16.09 5.85 -15.38
CA MET A 241 16.05 4.42 -15.70
C MET A 241 15.29 4.10 -17.01
N GLY A 242 14.51 5.04 -17.56
CA GLY A 242 13.69 4.79 -18.75
C GLY A 242 12.52 3.84 -18.54
N VAL A 243 12.02 3.71 -17.30
CA VAL A 243 10.90 2.83 -16.94
C VAL A 243 9.57 3.53 -17.21
N LYS A 244 8.72 2.90 -18.03
CA LYS A 244 7.40 3.45 -18.39
C LYS A 244 6.38 3.28 -17.25
N HIS A 245 5.34 4.12 -17.23
CA HIS A 245 4.27 4.09 -16.21
C HIS A 245 3.70 2.70 -15.93
N VAL A 246 3.41 1.93 -16.99
CA VAL A 246 2.86 0.57 -16.86
C VAL A 246 3.80 -0.34 -16.08
N ASP A 247 5.11 -0.22 -16.29
CA ASP A 247 6.10 -1.02 -15.60
C ASP A 247 6.33 -0.55 -14.16
N VAL A 248 6.29 0.76 -13.90
CA VAL A 248 6.33 1.31 -12.54
C VAL A 248 5.20 0.71 -11.69
N VAL A 249 3.98 0.66 -12.22
CA VAL A 249 2.80 0.10 -11.53
C VAL A 249 2.92 -1.42 -11.40
N ARG A 250 3.22 -2.13 -12.49
CA ARG A 250 3.22 -3.60 -12.55
C ARG A 250 4.28 -4.22 -11.63
N THR A 251 5.39 -3.51 -11.40
CA THR A 251 6.54 -4.01 -10.63
C THR A 251 6.58 -3.49 -9.20
N ASP A 252 5.54 -2.78 -8.76
CA ASP A 252 5.43 -2.19 -7.42
C ASP A 252 6.61 -1.25 -7.12
N PHE A 253 7.16 -0.58 -8.14
CA PHE A 253 8.43 0.14 -8.05
C PHE A 253 8.44 1.19 -6.92
N LEU A 254 7.32 1.89 -6.73
CA LEU A 254 7.19 2.95 -5.73
C LEU A 254 7.17 2.43 -4.28
N GLN A 255 7.10 1.12 -4.05
CA GLN A 255 7.18 0.56 -2.69
C GLN A 255 8.61 0.56 -2.12
N TYR A 256 9.62 0.70 -2.97
CA TYR A 256 11.03 0.65 -2.55
C TYR A 256 11.55 2.06 -2.18
N PRO A 257 12.43 2.17 -1.16
CA PRO A 257 13.09 3.44 -0.87
C PRO A 257 13.98 3.85 -2.04
N ILE A 258 14.09 5.15 -2.30
CA ILE A 258 14.87 5.67 -3.43
C ILE A 258 16.35 5.30 -3.33
N THR A 259 16.91 5.27 -2.11
CA THR A 259 18.28 4.84 -1.84
C THR A 259 18.58 3.44 -2.36
N LYS A 260 17.71 2.47 -2.09
CA LYS A 260 17.83 1.09 -2.62
C LYS A 260 17.82 1.09 -4.15
N THR A 261 16.93 1.87 -4.75
CA THR A 261 16.83 1.97 -6.21
C THR A 261 18.12 2.56 -6.80
N ARG A 262 18.63 3.67 -6.27
CA ARG A 262 19.89 4.30 -6.72
C ARG A 262 21.06 3.35 -6.59
N GLN A 263 21.25 2.76 -5.42
CA GLN A 263 22.34 1.81 -5.17
C GLN A 263 22.35 0.65 -6.17
N ARG A 264 21.20 -0.01 -6.37
CA ARG A 264 21.16 -1.17 -7.29
C ARG A 264 21.23 -0.78 -8.75
N HIS A 265 20.55 0.29 -9.16
CA HIS A 265 20.56 0.77 -10.54
C HIS A 265 21.95 1.26 -10.95
N THR A 266 22.52 2.21 -10.20
CA THR A 266 23.81 2.82 -10.53
C THR A 266 24.93 1.79 -10.49
N PHE A 267 24.86 0.80 -9.58
CA PHE A 267 25.81 -0.30 -9.59
C PHE A 267 25.75 -1.12 -10.88
N LEU A 268 24.56 -1.54 -11.31
CA LEU A 268 24.41 -2.29 -12.56
C LEU A 268 24.82 -1.46 -13.79
N GLU A 269 24.54 -0.16 -13.79
CA GLU A 269 24.96 0.74 -14.87
C GLU A 269 26.48 0.83 -14.96
N ARG A 270 27.18 1.04 -13.83
CA ARG A 270 28.65 1.08 -13.79
C ARG A 270 29.30 -0.27 -14.15
N LEU A 271 28.60 -1.38 -13.90
CA LEU A 271 29.01 -2.71 -14.36
C LEU A 271 28.69 -2.97 -15.85
N GLY A 272 28.01 -2.05 -16.55
CA GLY A 272 27.54 -2.24 -17.92
C GLY A 272 26.43 -3.28 -18.05
N ARG A 273 25.77 -3.65 -16.95
CA ARG A 273 24.66 -4.63 -16.88
C ARG A 273 23.28 -3.99 -16.92
N TYR A 274 23.23 -2.66 -16.87
CA TYR A 274 22.02 -1.90 -17.10
C TYR A 274 22.35 -0.75 -18.05
N GLN A 275 21.51 -0.57 -19.07
CA GLN A 275 21.61 0.52 -20.02
C GLN A 275 20.30 1.31 -20.00
N THR A 276 20.34 2.63 -19.80
CA THR A 276 19.14 3.44 -19.96
C THR A 276 18.59 3.28 -21.39
N PRO A 277 17.33 2.86 -21.56
CA PRO A 277 16.71 2.68 -22.87
C PRO A 277 16.78 3.95 -23.72
N ASP A 278 16.94 3.78 -25.04
CA ASP A 278 16.95 4.89 -25.99
C ASP A 278 15.55 5.52 -26.16
N LYS A 279 15.41 6.49 -27.07
CA LYS A 279 14.12 7.16 -27.36
C LYS A 279 13.02 6.20 -27.84
N LYS A 280 13.38 5.02 -28.36
CA LYS A 280 12.45 3.97 -28.79
C LYS A 280 12.18 2.96 -27.66
N GLY A 281 12.85 3.09 -26.53
CA GLY A 281 12.80 2.15 -25.40
C GLY A 281 13.62 0.90 -25.64
N GLN A 282 14.66 0.96 -26.48
CA GLN A 282 15.52 -0.16 -26.83
C GLN A 282 16.88 -0.04 -26.13
N THR A 283 17.48 -1.19 -25.84
CA THR A 283 18.84 -1.32 -25.31
C THR A 283 19.63 -2.28 -26.21
N GLN A 284 20.96 -2.18 -26.20
CA GLN A 284 21.81 -3.09 -26.98
C GLN A 284 21.75 -4.51 -26.43
N VAL A 285 21.79 -4.61 -25.10
CA VAL A 285 21.57 -5.84 -24.34
C VAL A 285 20.31 -5.65 -23.50
N PRO A 286 19.37 -6.61 -23.48
CA PRO A 286 18.18 -6.50 -22.65
C PRO A 286 18.54 -6.32 -21.17
N ASN A 287 17.99 -5.29 -20.54
CA ASN A 287 18.20 -5.05 -19.11
C ASN A 287 17.57 -6.17 -18.26
N PRO A 288 18.12 -6.43 -17.06
CA PRO A 288 17.46 -7.29 -16.08
C PRO A 288 16.05 -6.78 -15.73
N LEU A 289 15.16 -7.71 -15.37
CA LEU A 289 13.79 -7.35 -14.98
C LEU A 289 13.81 -6.58 -13.66
N LEU A 290 12.95 -5.57 -13.51
CA LEU A 290 12.90 -4.75 -12.29
C LEU A 290 12.65 -5.56 -11.00
N LYS A 291 11.92 -6.69 -11.10
CA LYS A 291 11.74 -7.61 -9.96
C LYS A 291 13.06 -8.25 -9.51
N ASP A 292 13.95 -8.57 -10.45
CA ASP A 292 15.25 -9.19 -10.17
C ASP A 292 16.26 -8.12 -9.68
N ILE A 293 15.97 -6.84 -9.93
CA ILE A 293 16.73 -5.72 -9.38
C ILE A 293 16.23 -5.35 -7.98
N LEU A 294 14.93 -5.11 -7.78
CA LEU A 294 14.42 -4.45 -6.56
C LEU A 294 13.68 -5.37 -5.59
N ARG A 295 13.02 -6.42 -6.07
CA ARG A 295 12.17 -7.29 -5.22
C ARG A 295 12.98 -8.32 -4.45
N VAL A 296 14.03 -8.85 -5.08
CA VAL A 296 14.88 -9.88 -4.49
C VAL A 296 15.74 -9.34 -3.33
N SER A 297 16.25 -10.26 -2.52
CA SER A 297 17.21 -9.94 -1.45
C SER A 297 18.50 -9.36 -2.03
N GLU A 298 19.33 -8.74 -1.19
CA GLU A 298 20.64 -8.23 -1.65
C GLU A 298 21.56 -9.36 -2.12
N ALA A 299 21.60 -10.47 -1.38
CA ALA A 299 22.38 -11.65 -1.76
C ALA A 299 21.95 -12.22 -3.12
N GLU A 300 20.64 -12.33 -3.38
CA GLU A 300 20.15 -12.82 -4.68
C GLU A 300 20.43 -11.84 -5.82
N PHE A 301 20.25 -10.53 -5.59
CA PHE A 301 20.60 -9.49 -6.54
C PHE A 301 22.08 -9.57 -6.94
N LEU A 302 22.98 -9.71 -5.97
CA LEU A 302 24.42 -9.79 -6.22
C LEU A 302 24.83 -11.08 -6.93
N ALA A 303 24.27 -12.22 -6.52
CA ALA A 303 24.61 -13.50 -7.13
C ALA A 303 24.09 -13.65 -8.57
N ARG A 304 22.86 -13.19 -8.84
CA ARG A 304 22.14 -13.51 -10.08
C ARG A 304 22.01 -12.36 -11.06
N THR A 305 22.09 -11.11 -10.59
CA THR A 305 21.84 -9.93 -11.42
C THR A 305 23.10 -9.09 -11.60
N ALA A 306 23.77 -8.72 -10.52
CA ALA A 306 25.02 -7.97 -10.59
C ALA A 306 26.24 -8.86 -10.88
N CYS A 307 26.19 -10.12 -10.46
CA CYS A 307 27.29 -11.08 -10.52
C CYS A 307 28.59 -10.51 -9.94
N SER A 308 28.49 -9.99 -8.71
CA SER A 308 29.56 -9.33 -7.95
C SER A 308 29.50 -9.73 -6.48
N SER A 309 30.58 -9.51 -5.73
CA SER A 309 30.68 -9.87 -4.32
C SER A 309 29.91 -8.88 -3.42
N ALA A 310 29.55 -9.33 -2.21
CA ALA A 310 28.96 -8.46 -1.20
C ALA A 310 29.89 -7.32 -0.76
N GLU A 311 31.19 -7.61 -0.66
CA GLU A 311 32.20 -6.63 -0.26
C GLU A 311 32.31 -5.47 -1.26
N GLU A 312 32.36 -5.78 -2.56
CA GLU A 312 32.37 -4.78 -3.64
C GLU A 312 31.12 -3.88 -3.57
N PHE A 313 29.95 -4.47 -3.34
CA PHE A 313 28.71 -3.70 -3.24
C PHE A 313 28.64 -2.84 -1.98
N GLU A 314 29.13 -3.32 -0.84
CA GLU A 314 29.20 -2.53 0.39
C GLU A 314 30.13 -1.32 0.25
N VAL A 315 31.30 -1.51 -0.37
CA VAL A 315 32.21 -0.39 -0.68
C VAL A 315 31.54 0.58 -1.65
N PHE A 316 30.88 0.06 -2.69
CA PHE A 316 30.14 0.87 -3.65
C PHE A 316 29.05 1.73 -2.99
N LYS A 317 28.26 1.17 -2.06
CA LYS A 317 27.22 1.93 -1.33
C LYS A 317 27.80 3.13 -0.59
N LYS A 318 28.99 3.01 0.01
CA LYS A 318 29.68 4.11 0.70
C LYS A 318 30.20 5.17 -0.27
N LEU A 319 30.80 4.74 -1.39
CA LEU A 319 31.28 5.66 -2.42
C LEU A 319 30.12 6.45 -3.03
N LEU A 320 29.02 5.77 -3.36
CA LEU A 320 27.83 6.42 -3.90
C LEU A 320 27.23 7.40 -2.90
N ALA A 321 27.13 7.04 -1.61
CA ALA A 321 26.62 7.97 -0.59
C ALA A 321 27.44 9.26 -0.52
N ARG A 322 28.77 9.16 -0.57
CA ARG A 322 29.66 10.33 -0.57
C ARG A 322 29.48 11.19 -1.84
N GLU A 323 29.37 10.56 -3.01
CA GLU A 323 29.10 11.28 -4.27
C GLU A 323 27.78 12.06 -4.19
N GLU A 324 26.74 11.47 -3.60
CA GLU A 324 25.44 12.12 -3.42
C GLU A 324 25.49 13.32 -2.45
N GLU A 325 26.31 13.24 -1.40
CA GLU A 325 26.55 14.34 -0.47
C GLU A 325 27.30 15.50 -1.15
N GLU A 326 28.37 15.19 -1.90
CA GLU A 326 29.14 16.17 -2.67
C GLU A 326 28.29 16.88 -3.74
N GLU A 327 27.42 16.15 -4.44
CA GLU A 327 26.46 16.72 -5.40
C GLU A 327 25.45 17.67 -4.72
N ALA A 328 24.93 17.29 -3.56
CA ALA A 328 23.97 18.11 -2.82
C ALA A 328 24.58 19.40 -2.27
N GLU A 329 25.85 19.37 -1.84
CA GLU A 329 26.57 20.57 -1.39
C GLU A 329 26.82 21.55 -2.54
N ALA A 330 27.19 21.04 -3.72
CA ALA A 330 27.45 21.84 -4.91
C ALA A 330 26.19 22.51 -5.49
N GLU A 331 25.00 21.95 -5.26
CA GLU A 331 23.72 22.49 -5.71
C GLU A 331 23.10 23.52 -4.72
N SER A 332 23.69 23.72 -3.54
CA SER A 332 23.22 24.72 -2.59
C SER A 332 23.54 26.15 -3.07
N PRO A 333 22.56 27.09 -3.09
CA PRO A 333 22.83 28.47 -3.51
C PRO A 333 23.86 29.11 -2.58
N VAL A 334 24.95 29.63 -3.15
CA VAL A 334 25.93 30.43 -2.43
C VAL A 334 25.20 31.66 -1.84
N PRO A 335 25.29 31.94 -0.53
CA PRO A 335 24.74 33.16 0.04
C PRO A 335 25.60 34.33 -0.43
N GLY A 336 25.19 34.97 -1.52
CA GLY A 336 25.93 36.09 -2.12
C GLY A 336 25.54 36.47 -3.54
N ASP A 337 24.70 35.69 -4.23
CA ASP A 337 24.14 36.12 -5.52
C ASP A 337 22.85 36.93 -5.28
N GLU A 338 23.02 38.09 -4.64
CA GLU A 338 22.05 39.17 -4.74
C GLU A 338 22.16 39.71 -6.16
N SER A 339 21.31 39.22 -7.05
CA SER A 339 21.04 39.92 -8.31
C SER A 339 20.73 41.37 -7.96
N PRO A 340 21.40 42.37 -8.57
CA PRO A 340 21.10 43.76 -8.27
C PRO A 340 19.63 43.97 -8.61
N SER A 341 18.84 44.31 -7.59
CA SER A 341 17.49 44.83 -7.77
C SER A 341 17.58 45.97 -8.76
N ASP A 342 16.86 45.87 -9.88
CA ASP A 342 16.59 47.00 -10.76
C ASP A 342 16.07 48.14 -9.88
N GLU A 343 16.93 49.13 -9.62
CA GLU A 343 16.53 50.38 -9.04
C GLU A 343 15.64 51.05 -10.08
N ASP A 344 14.36 51.15 -9.74
CA ASP A 344 13.37 51.92 -10.48
C ASP A 344 13.90 53.35 -10.64
N GLU A 345 14.48 53.67 -11.80
CA GLU A 345 14.77 55.05 -12.22
C GLU A 345 13.43 55.76 -12.46
N ASP A 346 12.99 56.46 -11.42
CA ASP A 346 11.95 57.48 -11.42
C ASP A 346 12.33 58.59 -12.41
N TRP A 347 11.72 58.56 -13.59
CA TRP A 347 11.81 59.68 -14.53
C TRP A 347 10.87 60.78 -14.04
N GLU A 348 11.44 61.75 -13.32
CA GLU A 348 10.79 63.01 -12.99
C GLU A 348 10.24 63.67 -14.27
N GLU A 349 8.95 63.96 -14.22
CA GLU A 349 8.17 64.69 -15.22
C GLU A 349 8.62 66.16 -15.19
N GLU A 350 9.49 66.57 -16.11
CA GLU A 350 9.77 68.00 -16.36
C GLU A 350 8.54 68.65 -17.03
N GLU A 351 7.70 69.30 -16.22
CA GLU A 351 6.98 70.49 -16.66
C GLU A 351 7.99 71.63 -16.87
N GLU A 352 8.06 72.20 -18.08
CA GLU A 352 8.10 73.67 -18.21
C GLU A 352 7.70 74.16 -19.62
N LEU A 353 6.72 75.08 -19.59
CA LEU A 353 6.35 76.17 -20.54
C LEU A 353 5.49 75.93 -21.78
#